data_AF-A0A842JTA9-F1
#
_entry.id   AF-A0A842JTA9-F1
#
_cell.length_a   1.000
_cell.length_b   1.000
_cell.length_c   1.000
_cell.angle_alpha   90.00
_cell.angle_beta   90.00
_cell.angle_gamma   90.00
#
_symmetry.space_group_name_H-M   'P 1'
#
loop_
_entity.id
_entity.type
_entity.pdbx_description
1 polymer ?
#
loop_
_entity_poly.entity_id
_entity_poly.type
_entity_poly.pdbx_seq_one_letter_code
_entity_poly.pdbx_strand_id
1 'polypeptide(L)'
;MSGSDLARQAEQLRSDLHDLIQRMKELTEEFDARSGRSQGVAQDAALIEVIDGLSDARLDLTTADRHLEAAVSHAERLDRRASEDAAGAGEQVS
;
A
#
# COMPACT_ATOMS: atom_id res chain seq x y z
N MET A 1 -7.01 11.93 -18.00
CA MET A 1 -6.02 11.76 -16.92
C MET A 1 -4.75 11.26 -17.58
N SER A 2 -3.65 12.00 -17.52
CA SER A 2 -2.38 11.54 -18.09
C SER A 2 -1.74 10.46 -17.22
N GLY A 3 -0.76 9.73 -17.74
CA GLY A 3 0.07 8.82 -16.91
C GLY A 3 0.73 9.54 -15.74
N SER A 4 1.12 10.82 -15.92
CA SER A 4 1.69 11.66 -14.86
C SER A 4 0.70 12.00 -13.75
N ASP A 5 -0.58 12.24 -14.07
CA ASP A 5 -1.62 12.47 -13.06
C ASP A 5 -1.88 11.21 -12.22
N LEU A 6 -1.85 10.05 -12.87
CA LEU A 6 -2.01 8.74 -12.22
C LEU A 6 -0.84 8.43 -11.29
N ALA A 7 0.39 8.65 -11.74
CA ALA A 7 1.60 8.45 -10.95
C ALA A 7 1.57 9.31 -9.67
N ARG A 8 1.22 10.59 -9.80
CA ARG A 8 1.10 11.51 -8.66
C ARG A 8 0.02 11.09 -7.65
N GLN A 9 -1.16 10.69 -8.13
CA GLN A 9 -2.24 10.22 -7.25
C GLN A 9 -1.86 8.93 -6.52
N ALA A 10 -1.19 8.02 -7.22
CA ALA A 10 -0.73 6.79 -6.62
C ALA A 10 0.40 7.02 -5.61
N GLU A 11 1.33 7.95 -5.87
CA GLU A 11 2.35 8.33 -4.90
C GLU A 11 1.74 8.86 -3.60
N GLN A 12 0.73 9.72 -3.70
CA GLN A 12 -0.01 10.19 -2.52
C GLN A 12 -0.69 9.03 -1.78
N LEU A 13 -1.40 8.16 -2.51
CA LEU A 13 -2.09 7.02 -1.90
C LEU A 13 -1.10 6.04 -1.23
N ARG A 14 0.07 5.81 -1.82
CA ARG A 14 1.13 4.99 -1.24
C ARG A 14 1.71 5.63 0.03
N SER A 15 1.87 6.95 0.04
CA SER A 15 2.27 7.69 1.25
C SER A 15 1.24 7.50 2.37
N ASP A 16 -0.05 7.68 2.05
CA ASP A 16 -1.14 7.52 3.02
C ASP A 16 -1.23 6.08 3.55
N LEU A 17 -1.03 5.09 2.67
CA LEU A 17 -0.97 3.67 3.05
C LEU A 17 0.23 3.37 3.95
N HIS A 18 1.39 3.96 3.67
CA HIS A 18 2.57 3.81 4.51
C HIS A 18 2.32 4.35 5.92
N ASP A 19 1.73 5.54 6.03
CA ASP A 19 1.37 6.14 7.32
C ASP A 19 0.38 5.25 8.09
N LEU A 20 -0.60 4.67 7.41
CA LEU A 20 -1.56 3.74 8.01
C LEU A 20 -0.87 2.46 8.52
N ILE A 21 0.02 1.88 7.73
CA ILE A 21 0.80 0.69 8.10
C ILE A 21 1.62 0.96 9.37
N GLN A 22 2.26 2.13 9.49
CA GLN A 22 3.03 2.50 10.69
C GLN A 22 2.12 2.66 11.90
N ARG A 23 0.99 3.36 11.77
CA ARG A 23 0.02 3.52 12.87
C ARG A 23 -0.53 2.19 13.35
N MET A 24 -0.79 1.25 12.44
CA MET A 24 -1.23 -0.09 12.80
C MET A 24 -0.14 -0.88 13.52
N LYS A 25 1.12 -0.70 13.14
CA LYS A 25 2.26 -1.28 13.87
C LYS A 25 2.34 -0.74 15.31
N GLU A 26 2.29 0.56 15.48
CA GLU A 26 2.28 1.20 16.81
C GLU A 26 1.09 0.70 17.66
N LEU A 27 -0.08 0.55 17.05
CA LEU A 27 -1.26 0.02 17.72
C LEU A 27 -1.06 -1.46 18.14
N THR A 28 -0.48 -2.30 17.28
CA THR A 28 -0.12 -3.68 17.63
C THR A 28 0.81 -3.72 18.84
N GLU A 29 1.85 -2.88 18.86
CA GLU A 29 2.83 -2.79 19.96
C GLU A 29 2.17 -2.33 21.27
N GLU A 30 1.22 -1.39 21.21
CA GLU A 30 0.43 -0.93 22.36
C GLU A 30 -0.50 -2.00 22.94
N PHE A 31 -1.05 -2.87 22.11
CA PHE A 31 -1.84 -4.02 22.56
C PHE A 31 -0.95 -5.12 23.14
N ASP A 32 0.20 -5.40 22.54
CA ASP A 32 1.18 -6.36 23.03
C ASP A 32 1.70 -5.97 24.43
N ALA A 33 2.02 -4.69 24.62
CA ALA A 33 2.42 -4.15 25.93
C ALA A 33 1.29 -4.20 26.99
N ARG A 34 0.02 -4.27 26.59
CA ARG A 34 -1.11 -4.49 27.51
C ARG A 34 -1.27 -5.97 27.84
N SER A 35 -1.07 -6.86 26.87
CA SER A 35 -1.10 -8.32 27.07
C SER A 35 -0.11 -8.75 28.16
N GLY A 36 1.13 -8.24 28.12
CA GLY A 36 2.13 -8.52 29.16
C GLY A 36 1.81 -8.00 30.57
N ARG A 37 0.77 -7.17 30.76
CA ARG A 37 0.35 -6.60 32.05
C ARG A 37 -0.98 -7.16 32.56
N SER A 38 -1.68 -7.95 31.75
CA SER A 38 -2.98 -8.52 32.08
C SER A 38 -2.82 -9.72 33.05
N GLN A 39 -3.76 -9.86 33.99
CA GLN A 39 -3.77 -10.91 35.02
C GLN A 39 -4.85 -11.98 34.77
N GLY A 40 -5.47 -12.02 33.59
CA GLY A 40 -6.61 -12.90 33.31
C GLY A 40 -6.60 -13.55 31.93
N VAL A 41 -6.68 -14.88 31.89
CA VAL A 41 -6.59 -15.72 30.67
C VAL A 41 -7.59 -15.32 29.58
N ALA A 42 -8.82 -14.95 29.95
CA ALA A 42 -9.85 -14.53 28.98
C ALA A 42 -9.56 -13.14 28.38
N GLN A 43 -8.94 -12.25 29.14
CA GLN A 43 -8.53 -10.93 28.67
C GLN A 43 -7.29 -11.03 27.77
N ASP A 44 -6.37 -11.95 28.08
CA ASP A 44 -5.22 -12.27 27.23
C ASP A 44 -5.66 -12.82 25.87
N ALA A 45 -6.64 -13.73 25.85
CA ALA A 45 -7.16 -14.28 24.60
C ALA A 45 -7.75 -13.20 23.67
N ALA A 46 -8.57 -12.30 24.21
CA ALA A 46 -9.13 -11.20 23.42
C ALA A 46 -8.05 -10.22 22.93
N LEU A 47 -7.00 -9.97 23.72
CA LEU A 47 -5.87 -9.14 23.30
C LEU A 47 -5.07 -9.79 22.18
N ILE A 48 -4.84 -11.11 22.24
CA ILE A 48 -4.18 -11.88 21.18
C ILE A 48 -4.99 -11.79 19.88
N GLU A 49 -6.31 -11.99 19.93
CA GLU A 49 -7.17 -11.88 18.74
C GLU A 49 -7.09 -10.50 18.09
N VAL A 50 -7.02 -9.42 18.88
CA VAL A 50 -6.84 -8.06 18.36
C VAL A 50 -5.46 -7.89 17.72
N ILE A 51 -4.39 -8.39 18.36
CA ILE A 51 -3.02 -8.32 17.83
C ILE A 51 -2.90 -9.07 16.50
N ASP A 52 -3.49 -10.25 16.42
CA ASP A 52 -3.51 -11.08 15.20
C ASP A 52 -4.26 -10.35 14.08
N GLY A 53 -5.47 -9.86 14.36
CA GLY A 53 -6.26 -9.10 13.38
C GLY A 53 -5.57 -7.83 12.87
N LEU A 54 -4.86 -7.10 13.75
CA LEU A 54 -4.06 -5.93 13.34
C LEU A 54 -2.85 -6.33 12.49
N SER A 55 -2.22 -7.47 12.80
CA SER A 55 -1.08 -7.98 12.06
C SER A 55 -1.48 -8.46 10.66
N ASP A 56 -2.61 -9.15 10.54
CA ASP A 56 -3.20 -9.59 9.27
C ASP A 56 -3.56 -8.40 8.40
N ALA A 57 -4.30 -7.43 8.94
CA ALA A 57 -4.68 -6.24 8.18
C ALA A 57 -3.44 -5.43 7.73
N ARG A 58 -2.35 -5.42 8.51
CA ARG A 58 -1.08 -4.78 8.10
C ARG A 58 -0.41 -5.54 6.94
N LEU A 59 -0.50 -6.86 6.92
CA LEU A 59 0.01 -7.69 5.84
C LEU A 59 -0.80 -7.47 4.54
N ASP A 60 -2.11 -7.33 4.66
CA ASP A 60 -3.01 -7.02 3.54
C ASP A 60 -2.69 -5.64 2.95
N LEU A 61 -2.52 -4.62 3.78
CA LEU A 61 -2.16 -3.27 3.33
C LEU A 61 -0.78 -3.23 2.65
N THR A 62 0.19 -3.98 3.17
CA THR A 62 1.51 -4.10 2.54
C THR A 62 1.41 -4.77 1.17
N THR A 63 0.52 -5.75 1.03
CA THR A 63 0.24 -6.41 -0.25
C THR A 63 -0.46 -5.46 -1.22
N ALA A 64 -1.42 -4.67 -0.74
CA ALA A 64 -2.11 -3.65 -1.52
C ALA A 64 -1.15 -2.57 -2.05
N ASP A 65 -0.20 -2.10 -1.24
CA ASP A 65 0.84 -1.14 -1.68
C ASP A 65 1.66 -1.68 -2.85
N ARG A 66 2.12 -2.94 -2.77
CA ARG A 66 2.85 -3.59 -3.88
C ARG A 66 2.01 -3.74 -5.15
N HIS A 67 0.72 -4.06 -5.01
CA HIS A 67 -0.18 -4.13 -6.16
C HIS A 67 -0.40 -2.76 -6.80
N LEU A 68 -0.52 -1.71 -6.00
CA LEU A 68 -0.63 -0.34 -6.49
C LEU A 68 0.64 0.09 -7.24
N GLU A 69 1.81 -0.17 -6.68
CA GLU A 69 3.11 0.09 -7.33
C GLU A 69 3.24 -0.62 -8.69
N ALA A 70 2.84 -1.89 -8.75
CA ALA A 70 2.87 -2.66 -9.99
C ALA A 70 1.90 -2.11 -11.05
N ALA A 71 0.70 -1.71 -10.63
CA ALA A 71 -0.31 -1.13 -11.52
C ALA A 71 0.16 0.20 -12.11
N VAL A 72 0.74 1.08 -11.29
CA VAL A 72 1.31 2.36 -11.74
C VAL A 72 2.45 2.14 -12.71
N SER A 73 3.41 1.27 -12.36
CA SER A 73 4.53 0.91 -13.23
C SER A 73 4.06 0.34 -14.58
N HIS A 74 2.93 -0.38 -14.59
CA HIS A 74 2.33 -0.86 -15.83
C HIS A 74 1.70 0.26 -16.64
N ALA A 75 0.93 1.15 -16.00
CA ALA A 75 0.31 2.30 -16.67
C ALA A 75 1.36 3.25 -17.27
N GLU A 76 2.44 3.57 -16.55
CA GLU A 76 3.54 4.40 -17.05
C GLU A 76 4.22 3.78 -18.28
N ARG A 77 4.38 2.45 -18.31
CA ARG A 77 4.93 1.75 -19.49
C ARG A 77 3.99 1.84 -20.69
N LEU A 78 2.67 1.78 -20.46
CA LEU A 78 1.68 1.94 -21.53
C LEU A 78 1.70 3.36 -22.10
N ASP A 79 1.76 4.37 -21.23
CA ASP A 79 1.81 5.79 -21.63
C ASP A 79 3.09 6.11 -22.42
N ARG A 80 4.23 5.55 -22.00
CA ARG A 80 5.51 5.67 -22.72
C ARG A 80 5.46 5.02 -24.10
N ARG A 81 4.94 3.80 -24.21
CA ARG A 81 4.78 3.11 -25.49
C ARG A 81 3.87 3.88 -26.44
N ALA A 82 2.74 4.39 -25.94
CA ALA A 82 1.84 5.20 -26.75
C ALA A 82 2.52 6.49 -27.26
N SER A 83 3.39 7.09 -26.45
CA SER A 83 4.18 8.27 -26.84
C SER A 83 5.24 7.95 -27.89
N GLU A 84 5.92 6.80 -27.77
CA GLU A 84 6.92 6.32 -28.73
C GLU A 84 6.28 5.98 -30.09
N ASP A 85 5.13 5.30 -30.10
CA ASP A 85 4.38 4.97 -31.32
C ASP A 85 3.91 6.24 -32.06
N ALA A 86 3.45 7.25 -31.32
CA ALA A 86 3.03 8.53 -31.90
C ALA A 86 4.21 9.29 -32.53
N ALA A 87 5.40 9.24 -31.93
CA ALA A 87 6.60 9.85 -32.48
C ALA A 87 7.08 9.12 -33.76
N GLY A 88 7.09 7.79 -33.75
CA GLY A 88 7.52 6.98 -34.91
C GLY A 88 6.57 7.07 -36.11
N ALA A 89 5.26 7.27 -35.89
CA ALA A 89 4.30 7.48 -36.97
C ALA A 89 4.44 8.85 -37.66
N GLY A 90 4.90 9.88 -36.94
CA GLY A 90 5.16 11.21 -37.52
C GLY A 90 6.38 11.25 -38.44
N GLU A 91 7.36 10.37 -38.20
CA GLU A 91 8.63 10.32 -38.94
C GLU A 91 8.53 9.55 -40.26
N GLN A 92 7.52 8.69 -40.44
CA GLN A 92 7.30 7.93 -41.69
C GLN A 92 6.47 8.69 -42.75
N VAL A 93 5.93 9.88 -42.41
CA VAL A 93 5.03 10.67 -43.29
C VAL A 93 5.67 11.99 -43.76
N SER A 94 6.92 12.28 -43.37
CA SER A 94 7.71 13.44 -43.86
C SER A 94 8.85 13.01 -44.77
#